data_AF-A0A1I6UFV9-F1
#
_entry.id   AF-A0A1I6UFV9-F1
#
_cell.length_a   1.000
_cell.length_b   1.000
_cell.length_c   1.000
_cell.angle_alpha   90.00
_cell.angle_beta   90.00
_cell.angle_gamma   90.00
#
_symmetry.space_group_name_H-M   'P 1'
#
loop_
_entity.id
_entity.type
_entity.pdbx_description
1 polymer ?
#
loop_
_entity_poly.entity_id
_entity_poly.type
_entity_poly.pdbx_seq_one_letter_code
_entity_poly.pdbx_strand_id
1 'polypeptide(L)'
;MDLERLSAGLSESWRCLIRDWDRCLRSTGRPETTRYNYLLAVVQLGKYVVANSGGYAAQDPAAVSRADVESFQAWMIETRSASTALNKHKFLQQFFHWLAEDEQAVERSPVDGVRPPQPPTKLIPVISTDDTTRLLESCKGSGFMNLRDQAMIRLYCNTGARLSEVANLRIDDIDWTTDSPSEALGCAPLNQIQRSLNLSFKQ
;
A
#
# COMPACT_ATOMS: atom_id res chain seq x y z
N MET A 1 -1.21 18.39 -0.77
CA MET A 1 -2.56 17.78 -0.89
C MET A 1 -3.63 18.85 -1.01
N ASP A 2 -4.42 18.82 -2.08
CA ASP A 2 -5.55 19.74 -2.30
C ASP A 2 -6.84 19.12 -1.76
N LEU A 3 -7.26 19.57 -0.57
CA LEU A 3 -8.44 19.05 0.11
C LEU A 3 -9.74 19.51 -0.57
N GLU A 4 -9.78 20.73 -1.10
CA GLU A 4 -10.96 21.30 -1.74
C GLU A 4 -11.38 20.47 -2.96
N ARG A 5 -10.40 20.14 -3.80
CA ARG A 5 -10.63 19.28 -4.96
C ARG A 5 -11.03 17.86 -4.55
N LEU A 6 -10.45 17.33 -3.47
CA LEU A 6 -10.74 15.99 -3.01
C LEU A 6 -12.19 15.87 -2.53
N SER A 7 -12.63 16.78 -1.66
CA SER A 7 -13.96 16.79 -1.05
C SER A 7 -15.02 17.52 -1.88
N ALA A 8 -14.73 17.88 -3.13
CA ALA A 8 -15.68 18.56 -4.01
C ALA A 8 -16.98 17.74 -4.17
N GLY A 9 -18.12 18.44 -4.05
CA GLY A 9 -19.46 17.87 -4.13
C GLY A 9 -20.02 17.33 -2.81
N LEU A 10 -19.28 17.42 -1.71
CA LEU A 10 -19.76 17.10 -0.36
C LEU A 10 -20.32 18.34 0.35
N SER A 11 -21.16 18.12 1.36
CA SER A 11 -21.70 19.19 2.22
C SER A 11 -20.58 19.90 2.99
N GLU A 12 -20.90 21.07 3.56
CA GLU A 12 -19.93 21.80 4.38
C GLU A 12 -19.53 21.03 5.64
N SER A 13 -20.45 20.30 6.28
CA SER A 13 -20.12 19.46 7.45
C SER A 13 -19.07 18.40 7.11
N TRP A 14 -19.26 17.69 5.98
CA TRP A 14 -18.27 16.74 5.48
C TRP A 14 -16.92 17.40 5.23
N ARG A 15 -16.89 18.58 4.60
CA ARG A 15 -15.65 19.30 4.29
C ARG A 15 -14.91 19.76 5.56
N CYS A 16 -15.64 20.26 6.56
CA CYS A 16 -15.07 20.65 7.85
C CYS A 16 -14.41 19.45 8.54
N LEU A 17 -15.13 18.35 8.71
CA LEU A 17 -14.59 17.16 9.38
C LEU A 17 -13.43 16.51 8.60
N ILE A 18 -13.42 16.57 7.27
CA ILE A 18 -12.27 16.13 6.47
C ILE A 18 -11.03 17.01 6.73
N ARG A 19 -11.20 18.33 6.84
CA ARG A 19 -10.09 19.25 7.17
C ARG A 19 -9.57 19.03 8.58
N ASP A 20 -10.44 18.82 9.55
CA ASP A 20 -10.08 18.53 10.93
C ASP A 20 -9.40 17.16 11.06
N TRP A 21 -9.87 16.18 10.30
CA TRP A 21 -9.24 14.87 10.23
C TRP A 21 -7.82 14.94 9.63
N ASP A 22 -7.61 15.70 8.54
CA ASP A 22 -6.27 15.93 8.01
C ASP A 22 -5.37 16.68 9.02
N ARG A 23 -5.91 17.62 9.79
CA ARG A 23 -5.18 18.30 10.87
C ARG A 23 -4.71 17.29 11.93
N CYS A 24 -5.57 16.37 12.37
CA CYS A 24 -5.22 15.32 13.33
C CYS A 24 -4.18 14.34 12.76
N LEU A 25 -4.36 13.90 11.52
CA LEU A 25 -3.38 13.02 10.87
C LEU A 25 -2.02 13.70 10.68
N ARG A 26 -1.98 15.02 10.46
CA ARG A 26 -0.73 15.79 10.38
C ARG A 26 -0.05 15.93 11.74
N SER A 27 -0.80 16.19 12.81
CA SER A 27 -0.22 16.35 14.16
C SER A 27 0.47 15.07 14.64
N THR A 28 0.01 13.89 14.18
CA THR A 28 0.62 12.59 14.47
C THR A 28 1.82 12.23 13.58
N GLY A 29 2.26 13.14 12.69
CA GLY A 29 3.44 12.93 11.85
C GLY A 29 3.23 11.96 10.67
N ARG A 30 1.98 11.66 10.29
CA ARG A 30 1.70 10.75 9.16
C ARG A 30 2.16 11.35 7.82
N PRO A 31 2.87 10.59 6.96
CA PRO A 31 3.25 11.05 5.62
C PRO A 31 2.04 11.40 4.76
N GLU A 32 2.21 12.31 3.80
CA GLU A 32 1.13 12.78 2.92
C GLU A 32 0.43 11.63 2.16
N THR A 33 1.19 10.63 1.70
CA THR A 33 0.65 9.44 1.03
C THR A 33 -0.29 8.64 1.93
N THR A 34 0.08 8.48 3.20
CA THR A 34 -0.76 7.85 4.20
C THR A 34 -2.01 8.69 4.45
N ARG A 35 -1.86 9.99 4.74
CA ARG A 35 -3.01 10.88 4.98
C ARG A 35 -4.01 10.86 3.83
N TYR A 36 -3.51 10.93 2.60
CA TYR A 36 -4.33 10.83 1.38
C TYR A 36 -5.22 9.58 1.36
N ASN A 37 -4.69 8.41 1.72
CA ASN A 37 -5.46 7.16 1.72
C ASN A 37 -6.59 7.16 2.75
N TYR A 38 -6.34 7.73 3.94
CA TYR A 38 -7.35 7.89 4.99
C TYR A 38 -8.45 8.86 4.52
N LEU A 39 -8.07 10.04 4.05
CA LEU A 39 -9.02 11.07 3.59
C LEU A 39 -9.83 10.60 2.38
N LEU A 40 -9.17 9.90 1.44
CA LEU A 40 -9.85 9.33 0.27
C LEU A 40 -10.91 8.31 0.68
N ALA A 41 -10.72 7.56 1.76
CA ALA A 41 -11.74 6.63 2.25
C ALA A 41 -12.99 7.36 2.73
N VAL A 42 -12.80 8.41 3.55
CA VAL A 42 -13.88 9.26 4.08
C VAL A 42 -14.64 9.95 2.94
N VAL A 43 -13.92 10.50 1.98
CA VAL A 43 -14.51 11.18 0.81
C VAL A 43 -15.29 10.22 -0.08
N GLN A 44 -14.78 9.00 -0.30
CA GLN A 44 -15.48 8.00 -1.09
C GLN A 44 -16.78 7.54 -0.41
N LEU A 45 -16.76 7.38 0.91
CA LEU A 45 -17.98 7.10 1.68
C LEU A 45 -18.97 8.26 1.57
N GLY A 46 -18.54 9.50 1.80
CA GLY A 46 -19.42 10.68 1.69
C GLY A 46 -20.06 10.78 0.31
N LYS A 47 -19.28 10.61 -0.76
CA LYS A 47 -19.80 10.63 -2.15
C LYS A 47 -20.77 9.49 -2.41
N TYR A 48 -20.52 8.31 -1.85
CA TYR A 48 -21.40 7.16 -1.96
C TYR A 48 -22.75 7.43 -1.28
N VAL A 49 -22.74 7.92 -0.04
CA VAL A 49 -23.95 8.21 0.74
C VAL A 49 -24.78 9.31 0.09
N VAL A 50 -24.14 10.36 -0.43
CA VAL A 50 -24.79 11.42 -1.22
C VAL A 50 -25.51 10.84 -2.45
N ALA A 51 -24.92 9.86 -3.11
CA ALA A 51 -25.48 9.28 -4.33
C ALA A 51 -26.53 8.19 -4.09
N ASN A 52 -26.46 7.44 -2.98
CA ASN A 52 -27.23 6.19 -2.81
C ASN A 52 -28.18 6.17 -1.60
N SER A 53 -27.80 6.79 -0.47
CA SER A 53 -28.63 6.78 0.74
C SER A 53 -29.50 8.03 0.85
N GLY A 54 -28.94 9.19 0.50
CA GLY A 54 -29.57 10.49 0.76
C GLY A 54 -29.77 10.76 2.26
N GLY A 55 -30.67 11.70 2.58
CA GLY A 55 -31.03 11.99 3.98
C GLY A 55 -29.92 12.68 4.79
N TYR A 56 -29.95 12.50 6.11
CA TYR A 56 -29.04 13.18 7.04
C TYR A 56 -27.58 12.77 6.85
N ALA A 57 -27.30 11.50 6.54
CA ALA A 57 -25.94 11.02 6.30
C ALA A 57 -25.26 11.69 5.09
N ALA A 58 -26.04 12.12 4.09
CA ALA A 58 -25.53 12.89 2.96
C ALA A 58 -25.09 14.30 3.36
N GLN A 59 -25.67 14.85 4.43
CA GLN A 59 -25.37 16.18 4.93
C GLN A 59 -24.34 16.17 6.07
N ASP A 60 -24.29 15.10 6.85
CA ASP A 60 -23.49 15.04 8.08
C ASP A 60 -22.84 13.65 8.25
N PRO A 61 -21.49 13.57 8.36
CA PRO A 61 -20.79 12.35 8.70
C PRO A 61 -21.27 11.67 9.99
N ALA A 62 -21.73 12.44 10.98
CA ALA A 62 -22.22 11.90 12.25
C ALA A 62 -23.54 11.13 12.12
N ALA A 63 -24.30 11.38 11.04
CA ALA A 63 -25.53 10.67 10.74
C ALA A 63 -25.33 9.36 9.94
N VAL A 64 -24.08 9.00 9.61
CA VAL A 64 -23.77 7.76 8.90
C VAL A 64 -24.13 6.56 9.79
N SER A 65 -25.01 5.71 9.28
CA SER A 65 -25.45 4.51 9.98
C SER A 65 -24.57 3.30 9.64
N ARG A 66 -24.73 2.23 10.43
CA ARG A 66 -24.16 0.92 10.12
C ARG A 66 -24.59 0.41 8.74
N ALA A 67 -25.85 0.64 8.36
CA ALA A 67 -26.39 0.20 7.07
C ALA A 67 -25.70 0.91 5.89
N ASP A 68 -25.37 2.18 6.04
CA ASP A 68 -24.63 2.95 5.03
C ASP A 68 -23.21 2.38 4.83
N VAL A 69 -22.54 2.02 5.92
CA VAL A 69 -21.20 1.42 5.87
C VAL A 69 -21.24 0.04 5.22
N GLU A 70 -22.21 -0.81 5.57
CA GLU A 70 -22.40 -2.14 4.96
C GLU A 70 -22.72 -2.04 3.47
N SER A 71 -23.58 -1.09 3.09
CA SER A 71 -23.95 -0.82 1.70
C SER A 71 -22.76 -0.31 0.88
N PHE A 72 -22.01 0.66 1.41
CA PHE A 72 -20.75 1.14 0.80
C PHE A 72 -19.73 0.01 0.65
N GLN A 73 -19.60 -0.84 1.66
CA GLN A 73 -18.70 -1.99 1.63
C GLN A 73 -19.08 -2.99 0.54
N ALA A 74 -20.37 -3.31 0.40
CA ALA A 74 -20.87 -4.17 -0.68
C ALA A 74 -20.57 -3.56 -2.06
N TRP A 75 -20.89 -2.28 -2.25
CA TRP A 75 -20.60 -1.57 -3.50
C TRP A 75 -19.10 -1.55 -3.84
N MET A 76 -18.22 -1.38 -2.84
CA MET A 76 -16.76 -1.43 -3.03
C MET A 76 -16.27 -2.82 -3.45
N ILE A 77 -16.87 -3.88 -2.94
CA ILE A 77 -16.54 -5.26 -3.33
C ILE A 77 -16.95 -5.50 -4.78
N GLU A 78 -18.15 -5.07 -5.17
CA GLU A 78 -18.72 -5.27 -6.50
C GLU A 78 -17.99 -4.46 -7.58
N THR A 79 -17.65 -3.20 -7.29
CA THR A 79 -17.06 -2.29 -8.29
C THR A 79 -15.53 -2.31 -8.32
N ARG A 80 -14.89 -2.82 -7.26
CA ARG A 80 -13.43 -2.86 -7.11
C ARG A 80 -12.96 -4.26 -6.73
N SER A 81 -12.73 -4.49 -5.44
CA SER A 81 -12.26 -5.77 -4.91
C SER A 81 -12.44 -5.83 -3.40
N ALA A 82 -12.54 -7.03 -2.86
CA ALA A 82 -12.59 -7.27 -1.42
C ALA A 82 -11.38 -6.70 -0.67
N SER A 83 -10.18 -6.74 -1.27
CA SER A 83 -8.98 -6.17 -0.66
C SER A 83 -9.05 -4.64 -0.58
N THR A 84 -9.60 -3.99 -1.62
CA THR A 84 -9.80 -2.54 -1.61
C THR A 84 -10.85 -2.16 -0.57
N ALA A 85 -11.96 -2.88 -0.51
CA ALA A 85 -13.01 -2.69 0.49
C ALA A 85 -12.46 -2.84 1.92
N LEU A 86 -11.61 -3.85 2.18
CA LEU A 86 -10.98 -4.05 3.49
C LEU A 86 -10.08 -2.88 3.89
N ASN A 87 -9.27 -2.36 2.97
CA ASN A 87 -8.44 -1.20 3.24
C ASN A 87 -9.30 0.03 3.58
N LYS A 88 -10.40 0.25 2.84
CA LYS A 88 -11.33 1.35 3.13
C LYS A 88 -12.03 1.17 4.48
N HIS A 89 -12.46 -0.04 4.81
CA HIS A 89 -13.02 -0.37 6.12
C HIS A 89 -12.07 0.02 7.25
N LYS A 90 -10.78 -0.34 7.18
CA LYS A 90 -9.77 0.02 8.19
C LYS A 90 -9.58 1.53 8.35
N PHE A 91 -9.57 2.27 7.24
CA PHE A 91 -9.45 3.73 7.28
C PHE A 91 -10.70 4.41 7.85
N LEU A 92 -11.89 3.89 7.51
CA LEU A 92 -13.16 4.37 8.05
C LEU A 92 -13.28 4.07 9.54
N GLN A 93 -12.84 2.89 9.99
CA GLN A 93 -12.79 2.56 11.41
C GLN A 93 -11.98 3.60 12.20
N GLN A 94 -10.81 3.99 11.69
CA GLN A 94 -10.00 5.01 12.36
C GLN A 94 -10.68 6.39 12.38
N PHE A 95 -11.33 6.78 11.28
CA PHE A 95 -12.04 8.05 11.18
C PHE A 95 -13.23 8.11 12.15
N PHE A 96 -14.07 7.07 12.18
CA PHE A 96 -15.23 7.04 13.08
C PHE A 96 -14.86 6.85 14.55
N HIS A 97 -13.73 6.21 14.84
CA HIS A 97 -13.18 6.19 16.19
C HIS A 97 -12.72 7.59 16.62
N TRP A 98 -12.00 8.32 15.76
CA TRP A 98 -11.65 9.72 16.00
C TRP A 98 -12.90 10.61 16.18
N LEU A 99 -13.92 10.41 15.36
CA LEU A 99 -15.17 11.17 15.44
C LEU A 99 -15.93 10.92 16.77
N ALA A 100 -15.80 9.71 17.33
CA ALA A 100 -16.41 9.33 18.59
C ALA A 100 -15.63 9.85 19.81
N GLU A 101 -14.30 9.64 19.82
CA GLU A 101 -13.47 9.92 21.00
C GLU A 101 -13.02 11.38 21.08
N ASP A 102 -12.57 11.95 19.97
CA ASP A 102 -11.91 13.26 19.96
C ASP A 102 -12.91 14.39 19.69
N GLU A 103 -13.77 14.22 18.68
CA GLU A 103 -14.77 15.22 18.30
C GLU A 103 -16.11 15.04 19.06
N GLN A 104 -16.32 13.89 19.70
CA GLN A 104 -17.54 13.55 20.44
C GLN A 104 -18.84 13.77 19.63
N ALA A 105 -18.75 13.67 18.30
CA ALA A 105 -19.87 13.93 17.40
C ALA A 105 -20.77 12.71 17.22
N VAL A 106 -20.30 11.52 17.60
CA VAL A 106 -21.08 10.27 17.64
C VAL A 106 -20.80 9.54 18.95
N GLU A 107 -21.82 8.91 19.55
CA GLU A 107 -21.64 8.12 20.78
C GLU A 107 -20.85 6.83 20.54
N ARG A 108 -20.95 6.27 19.33
CA ARG A 108 -20.27 5.03 18.94
C ARG A 108 -19.98 5.01 17.44
N SER A 109 -18.82 4.47 17.07
CA SER A 109 -18.46 4.23 15.67
C SER A 109 -19.45 3.29 14.98
N PRO A 110 -20.07 3.69 13.84
CA PRO A 110 -20.97 2.82 13.06
C PRO A 110 -20.23 1.63 12.42
N VAL A 111 -18.89 1.68 12.36
CA VAL A 111 -18.05 0.63 11.77
C VAL A 111 -17.82 -0.52 12.74
N ASP A 112 -17.91 -0.31 14.06
CA ASP A 112 -17.59 -1.32 15.07
C ASP A 112 -18.50 -2.56 15.02
N GLY A 113 -19.72 -2.39 14.51
CA GLY A 113 -20.68 -3.49 14.30
C GLY A 113 -20.57 -4.17 12.94
N VAL A 114 -19.73 -3.67 12.02
CA VAL A 114 -19.64 -4.15 10.65
C VAL A 114 -18.54 -5.20 10.53
N ARG A 115 -18.87 -6.36 9.94
CA ARG A 115 -17.86 -7.39 9.69
C ARG A 115 -16.91 -6.92 8.57
N PRO A 116 -15.58 -6.94 8.78
CA PRO A 116 -14.63 -6.55 7.75
C PRO A 116 -14.69 -7.51 6.55
N PRO A 117 -14.45 -7.02 5.32
CA PRO A 117 -14.35 -7.88 4.14
C PRO A 117 -13.23 -8.91 4.29
N GLN A 118 -13.48 -10.13 3.84
CA GLN A 118 -12.50 -11.21 3.82
C GLN A 118 -12.03 -11.44 2.37
N PRO A 119 -10.98 -10.73 1.91
CA PRO A 119 -10.45 -10.98 0.59
C PRO A 119 -9.87 -12.39 0.51
N PRO A 120 -10.07 -13.11 -0.61
CA PRO A 120 -9.41 -14.38 -0.81
C PRO A 120 -7.90 -14.20 -0.83
N THR A 121 -7.17 -15.14 -0.22
CA THR A 121 -5.71 -15.15 -0.25
C THR A 121 -5.25 -15.32 -1.69
N LYS A 122 -4.71 -14.26 -2.29
CA LYS A 122 -4.08 -14.35 -3.61
C LYS A 122 -2.70 -14.98 -3.44
N LEU A 123 -2.54 -16.21 -3.92
CA LEU A 123 -1.23 -16.83 -4.07
C LEU A 123 -0.46 -16.06 -5.14
N ILE A 124 0.58 -15.33 -4.72
CA ILE A 124 1.50 -14.69 -5.64
C ILE A 124 2.45 -15.79 -6.14
N PRO A 125 2.51 -16.04 -7.46
CA PRO A 125 3.42 -17.06 -7.98
C PRO A 125 4.86 -16.67 -7.63
N VAL A 126 5.59 -17.61 -7.05
CA VAL A 126 7.00 -17.45 -6.76
C VAL A 126 7.76 -17.66 -8.08
N ILE A 127 8.68 -16.74 -8.40
CA ILE A 127 9.51 -16.88 -9.58
C ILE A 127 10.45 -18.07 -9.40
N SER A 128 10.48 -18.98 -10.36
CA SER A 128 11.36 -20.15 -10.29
C SER A 128 12.80 -19.78 -10.64
N THR A 129 13.75 -20.65 -10.28
CA THR A 129 15.15 -20.51 -10.70
C THR A 129 15.30 -20.55 -12.22
N ASP A 130 14.48 -21.34 -12.91
CA ASP A 130 14.45 -21.40 -14.37
C ASP A 130 13.97 -20.07 -14.98
N ASP A 131 12.86 -19.52 -14.47
CA ASP A 131 12.35 -18.23 -14.91
C ASP A 131 13.37 -17.10 -14.70
N THR A 132 14.07 -17.11 -13.56
CA THR A 132 15.14 -16.15 -13.26
C THR A 132 16.30 -16.30 -14.23
N THR A 133 16.68 -17.54 -14.57
CA THR A 133 17.71 -17.82 -15.57
C THR A 133 17.29 -17.25 -16.91
N ARG A 134 16.09 -17.57 -17.38
CA ARG A 134 15.54 -17.07 -18.65
C ARG A 134 15.46 -15.54 -18.71
N LEU A 135 15.12 -14.88 -17.60
CA LEU A 135 15.17 -13.41 -17.51
C LEU A 135 16.59 -12.88 -17.70
N LEU A 136 17.58 -13.44 -17.00
CA LEU A 136 18.98 -13.06 -17.15
C LEU A 136 19.51 -13.32 -18.57
N GLU A 137 19.04 -14.39 -19.22
CA GLU A 137 19.41 -14.71 -20.59
C GLU A 137 18.86 -13.71 -21.61
N SER A 138 17.65 -13.19 -21.38
CA SER A 138 17.05 -12.16 -22.24
C SER A 138 17.82 -10.84 -22.22
N CYS A 139 18.55 -10.56 -21.13
CA CYS A 139 19.40 -9.40 -21.00
C CYS A 139 20.85 -9.63 -21.48
N LYS A 140 21.18 -10.74 -22.14
CA LYS A 140 22.55 -11.00 -22.64
C LYS A 140 22.99 -9.93 -23.64
N GLY A 141 24.18 -9.37 -23.43
CA GLY A 141 24.81 -8.39 -24.32
C GLY A 141 25.78 -7.48 -23.57
N SER A 142 26.64 -6.79 -24.32
CA SER A 142 27.58 -5.80 -23.78
C SER A 142 27.07 -4.36 -23.84
N GLY A 143 25.85 -4.16 -24.35
CA GLY A 143 25.22 -2.84 -24.37
C GLY A 143 24.91 -2.35 -22.96
N PHE A 144 24.90 -1.03 -22.78
CA PHE A 144 24.62 -0.41 -21.48
C PHE A 144 23.30 -0.89 -20.86
N MET A 145 22.22 -0.93 -21.65
CA MET A 145 20.90 -1.39 -21.18
C MET A 145 20.93 -2.86 -20.74
N ASN A 146 21.62 -3.72 -21.50
CA ASN A 146 21.80 -5.14 -21.16
C ASN A 146 22.50 -5.33 -19.81
N LEU A 147 23.62 -4.62 -19.62
CA LEU A 147 24.42 -4.69 -18.38
C LEU A 147 23.63 -4.14 -17.19
N ARG A 148 22.92 -3.01 -17.37
CA ARG A 148 22.08 -2.41 -16.32
C ARG A 148 20.97 -3.37 -15.89
N ASP A 149 20.21 -3.89 -16.84
CA ASP A 149 19.05 -4.73 -16.53
C ASP A 149 19.50 -6.05 -15.88
N GLN A 150 20.62 -6.63 -16.35
CA GLN A 150 21.21 -7.79 -15.73
C GLN A 150 21.67 -7.53 -14.29
N ALA A 151 22.30 -6.38 -14.03
CA ALA A 151 22.70 -5.98 -12.68
C ALA A 151 21.49 -5.79 -11.75
N MET A 152 20.42 -5.14 -12.25
CA MET A 152 19.18 -4.95 -11.50
C MET A 152 18.52 -6.29 -11.13
N ILE A 153 18.38 -7.22 -12.08
CA ILE A 153 17.80 -8.54 -11.83
C ILE A 153 18.63 -9.28 -10.77
N ARG A 154 19.96 -9.30 -10.91
CA ARG A 154 20.86 -9.92 -9.92
C ARG A 154 20.73 -9.27 -8.55
N LEU A 155 20.60 -7.96 -8.47
CA LEU A 155 20.44 -7.25 -7.20
C LEU A 155 19.14 -7.67 -6.51
N TYR A 156 18.02 -7.69 -7.23
CA TYR A 156 16.74 -8.15 -6.68
C TYR A 156 16.79 -9.60 -6.20
N CYS A 157 17.36 -10.51 -7.01
CA CYS A 157 17.44 -11.93 -6.68
C CYS A 157 18.32 -12.22 -5.46
N ASN A 158 19.39 -11.45 -5.23
CA ASN A 158 20.33 -11.71 -4.14
C ASN A 158 19.97 -10.98 -2.83
N THR A 159 19.38 -9.79 -2.92
CA THR A 159 19.11 -8.96 -1.72
C THR A 159 17.67 -9.05 -1.24
N GLY A 160 16.71 -9.31 -2.14
CA GLY A 160 15.29 -9.16 -1.84
C GLY A 160 14.87 -7.73 -1.49
N ALA A 161 15.69 -6.73 -1.84
CA ALA A 161 15.42 -5.33 -1.53
C ALA A 161 14.13 -4.83 -2.20
N ARG A 162 13.47 -3.85 -1.56
CA ARG A 162 12.26 -3.24 -2.12
C ARG A 162 12.61 -2.38 -3.34
N LEU A 163 11.65 -2.23 -4.25
CA LEU A 163 11.78 -1.37 -5.43
C LEU A 163 12.30 0.03 -5.09
N SER A 164 11.78 0.65 -4.02
CA SER A 164 12.20 1.98 -3.59
C SER A 164 13.63 2.02 -3.06
N GLU A 165 14.12 0.93 -2.48
CA GLU A 165 15.49 0.83 -1.96
C GLU A 165 16.47 0.73 -3.14
N VAL A 166 16.18 -0.17 -4.09
CA VAL A 166 16.97 -0.31 -5.33
C VAL A 166 16.94 0.96 -6.19
N ALA A 167 15.78 1.60 -6.32
CA ALA A 167 15.63 2.80 -7.15
C ALA A 167 16.38 4.03 -6.59
N ASN A 168 16.66 4.07 -5.29
CA ASN A 168 17.37 5.18 -4.65
C ASN A 168 18.84 4.85 -4.31
N LEU A 169 19.31 3.64 -4.65
CA LEU A 169 20.67 3.20 -4.38
C LEU A 169 21.69 4.03 -5.18
N ARG A 170 22.68 4.59 -4.49
CA ARG A 170 23.79 5.34 -5.10
C ARG A 170 25.06 4.50 -5.12
N ILE A 171 26.00 4.86 -5.99
CA ILE A 171 27.31 4.19 -6.06
C ILE A 171 28.06 4.32 -4.73
N ASP A 172 27.92 5.46 -4.06
CA ASP A 172 28.56 5.74 -2.77
C ASP A 172 27.96 4.93 -1.60
N ASP A 173 26.79 4.33 -1.79
CA ASP A 173 26.17 3.44 -0.80
C ASP A 173 26.76 2.02 -0.86
N ILE A 174 27.56 1.71 -1.89
CA ILE A 174 28.16 0.39 -2.12
C ILE A 174 29.60 0.41 -1.64
N ASP A 175 29.89 -0.42 -0.63
CA ASP A 175 31.26 -0.71 -0.24
C ASP A 175 31.87 -1.74 -1.21
N TRP A 176 32.84 -1.29 -1.99
CA TRP A 176 33.59 -2.11 -2.96
C TRP A 176 34.83 -2.77 -2.34
N THR A 177 35.16 -2.46 -1.09
CA THR A 177 36.42 -2.90 -0.44
C THR A 177 36.25 -4.17 0.38
N THR A 178 35.03 -4.51 0.77
CA THR A 178 34.76 -5.70 1.58
C THR A 178 34.54 -6.93 0.69
N ASP A 179 35.60 -7.73 0.50
CA ASP A 179 35.52 -9.09 -0.09
C ASP A 179 35.32 -10.16 1.01
N SER A 180 34.63 -9.79 2.10
CA SER A 180 34.48 -10.65 3.29
C SER A 180 33.03 -11.16 3.39
N PRO A 181 32.80 -12.48 3.45
CA PRO A 181 31.51 -12.99 3.90
C PRO A 181 31.37 -12.63 5.37
N SER A 182 30.54 -11.65 5.70
CA SER A 182 30.24 -11.39 7.11
C SER A 182 29.57 -12.64 7.69
N GLU A 183 30.25 -13.34 8.58
CA GLU A 183 29.74 -14.47 9.38
C GLU A 183 28.49 -14.12 10.22
N ALA A 184 28.00 -12.87 10.15
CA ALA A 184 26.80 -12.38 10.82
C ALA A 184 25.47 -12.72 10.09
N LEU A 185 25.52 -13.18 8.85
CA LEU A 185 24.38 -13.76 8.13
C LEU A 185 24.85 -15.12 7.64
N GLY A 186 24.23 -16.22 8.09
CA GLY A 186 24.58 -17.59 7.71
C GLY A 186 24.36 -17.94 6.23
N CYS A 187 24.63 -17.01 5.32
CA CYS A 187 24.61 -17.16 3.88
C CYS A 187 26.02 -17.55 3.40
N ALA A 188 26.09 -18.65 2.67
CA ALA A 188 27.32 -19.15 2.07
C ALA A 188 28.01 -18.08 1.20
N PRO A 189 29.36 -18.01 1.21
CA PRO A 189 30.11 -16.99 0.49
C PRO A 189 29.82 -17.01 -1.03
N LEU A 190 29.77 -15.82 -1.64
CA LEU A 190 29.61 -15.59 -3.09
C LEU A 190 30.58 -16.42 -3.97
N ASN A 191 31.76 -16.77 -3.44
CA ASN A 191 32.73 -17.64 -4.11
C ASN A 191 32.29 -19.13 -4.21
N GLN A 192 31.34 -19.59 -3.39
CA GLN A 192 30.72 -20.91 -3.58
C GLN A 192 29.64 -20.90 -4.67
N ILE A 193 28.95 -19.78 -4.88
CA ILE A 193 27.91 -19.64 -5.91
C ILE A 193 28.54 -19.51 -7.31
N GLN A 194 29.67 -18.82 -7.45
CA GLN A 194 30.43 -18.84 -8.71
C GLN A 194 30.98 -20.23 -9.06
N ARG A 195 31.34 -21.05 -8.07
CA ARG A 195 31.76 -22.45 -8.31
C ARG A 195 30.58 -23.36 -8.68
N SER A 196 29.41 -23.22 -8.05
CA SER A 196 28.24 -24.03 -8.39
C SER A 196 27.64 -23.67 -9.76
N LEU A 197 27.66 -22.39 -10.15
CA LEU A 197 27.25 -21.97 -11.49
C LEU A 197 28.25 -22.39 -12.58
N ASN A 198 29.57 -22.32 -12.33
CA ASN A 198 30.56 -22.75 -13.34
C ASN A 198 30.70 -24.28 -13.47
N LEU A 199 30.32 -25.06 -12.46
CA LEU A 199 30.31 -26.53 -12.54
C LEU A 199 29.12 -27.08 -13.33
N SER A 200 27.99 -26.35 -13.39
CA SER A 200 26.81 -26.78 -14.15
C SER A 200 26.85 -26.41 -15.63
N PHE A 201 27.86 -25.66 -16.09
CA PHE A 201 28.04 -25.22 -17.49
C PHE A 201 29.14 -26.00 -18.24
N LYS A 202 29.67 -27.09 -17.68
CA LYS A 202 30.75 -27.91 -18.28
C LYS A 202 30.47 -29.42 -18.38
N GLN A 203 29.22 -29.84 -18.45
CA GLN A 203 28.85 -31.18 -18.93
C GLN A 203 27.86 -31.07 -20.08
#